data_AF-A0A2P6VKB1-F1
#
_entry.id   AF-A0A2P6VKB1-F1
#
_cell.length_a   1.000
_cell.length_b   1.000
_cell.length_c   1.000
_cell.angle_alpha   90.00
_cell.angle_beta   90.00
_cell.angle_gamma   90.00
#
_symmetry.space_group_name_H-M   'P 1'
#
loop_
_entity.id
_entity.type
_entity.pdbx_description
1 polymer ?
#
loop_
_entity_poly.entity_id
_entity_poly.type
_entity_poly.pdbx_seq_one_letter_code
_entity_poly.pdbx_strand_id
1 'polypeptide(L)'
;MVAAVAAPFASRPTQAAAAAAPRRMAANVSRPLAASSSRQQPAVQHQRTRPAQQHLTAARSSSSNGGGGGDGDGEEEQPPPSAAEVAEAEAMLRDFLEGMGAAGEGASRPTDINLPEGRMSYADATRLVGTSGWRLHGKMCAEIEELVTQMEGIWRASLPEDQFGLYELPERFRYLDSLDPEGGDPFSFRDVKDPEKGAPGYPRLQIENRAYSSRALRKLHIEVAVRQDGLQVFHCVMFPRLQYDLPILSMDLVANGGRVSLAIVDPCPLTPDLRLPPFFEQPLRELQAKYGLETNRTAPEWGKAIFSPLCVLLRPEGPEELGRFLKYTLALTNLHIQIAKIGHPVPTSQVRRLAALRSGHERYCAKQLENDKTRRVLEAAFGSGLAEAYMREVMFDVEPLPVVEA
;
A
#
# COMPACT_ATOMS: atom_id res chain seq x y z
N MET A 1 -11.92 23.75 26.32
CA MET A 1 -10.94 24.30 27.29
C MET A 1 -10.29 23.12 28.00
N VAL A 2 -8.97 22.90 27.84
CA VAL A 2 -8.08 21.97 28.60
C VAL A 2 -8.61 20.51 28.77
N ALA A 3 -8.24 19.54 27.93
CA ALA A 3 -6.96 18.81 27.87
C ALA A 3 -6.63 17.95 29.11
N ALA A 4 -6.50 16.64 28.94
CA ALA A 4 -5.93 15.71 29.93
C ALA A 4 -5.08 14.65 29.22
N VAL A 5 -3.77 14.68 29.46
CA VAL A 5 -2.78 13.71 28.97
C VAL A 5 -2.41 12.79 30.12
N ALA A 6 -2.41 11.48 29.90
CA ALA A 6 -1.96 10.50 30.89
C ALA A 6 -0.55 9.99 30.55
N ALA A 7 0.41 10.28 31.44
CA ALA A 7 1.74 9.69 31.45
C ALA A 7 1.86 8.68 32.62
N PRO A 8 2.67 7.62 32.50
CA PRO A 8 2.75 6.57 33.52
C PRO A 8 3.61 6.96 34.72
N PHE A 9 3.26 6.38 35.88
CA PHE A 9 3.95 6.57 37.17
C PHE A 9 5.38 6.01 37.17
N ALA A 10 6.29 6.74 37.82
CA ALA A 10 7.61 6.26 38.21
C ALA A 10 7.63 5.88 39.70
N SER A 11 8.12 4.69 40.03
CA SER A 11 8.41 4.26 41.41
C SER A 11 9.92 4.39 41.71
N ARG A 12 10.24 4.92 42.90
CA ARG A 12 11.63 5.06 43.39
C ARG A 12 12.15 3.76 44.04
N PRO A 13 13.47 3.53 44.04
CA PRO A 13 14.07 2.29 44.53
C PRO A 13 14.23 2.25 46.06
N THR A 14 14.17 1.04 46.62
CA THR A 14 14.61 0.72 47.99
C THR A 14 16.11 0.40 48.03
N GLN A 15 16.76 0.72 49.16
CA GLN A 15 18.20 0.51 49.38
C GLN A 15 18.52 -0.81 50.09
N ALA A 16 19.80 -1.18 50.00
CA ALA A 16 20.60 -2.03 50.89
C ALA A 16 20.54 -3.57 50.73
N ALA A 17 21.63 -4.12 50.17
CA ALA A 17 22.56 -5.00 50.90
C ALA A 17 23.91 -5.04 50.16
N ALA A 18 25.02 -5.26 50.88
CA ALA A 18 26.38 -5.29 50.33
C ALA A 18 27.05 -6.66 50.54
N ALA A 19 27.88 -7.11 49.60
CA ALA A 19 29.05 -7.96 49.88
C ALA A 19 29.98 -8.17 48.65
N ALA A 20 31.28 -8.27 48.95
CA ALA A 20 32.32 -9.04 48.24
C ALA A 20 32.63 -8.77 46.74
N ALA A 21 33.75 -8.08 46.52
CA ALA A 21 34.63 -8.31 45.37
C ALA A 21 35.77 -9.29 45.77
N PRO A 22 36.46 -9.88 44.79
CA PRO A 22 37.93 -9.88 44.86
C PRO A 22 38.60 -9.24 43.63
N ARG A 23 39.92 -9.07 43.72
CA ARG A 23 40.76 -8.14 42.95
C ARG A 23 41.45 -8.78 41.73
N ARG A 24 41.68 -7.92 40.72
CA ARG A 24 42.87 -7.81 39.84
C ARG A 24 43.29 -9.03 38.99
N MET A 25 43.38 -8.79 37.68
CA MET A 25 44.69 -8.51 37.08
C MET A 25 44.59 -7.38 36.05
N ALA A 26 45.71 -6.71 35.79
CA ALA A 26 45.80 -5.59 34.86
C ALA A 26 46.97 -5.82 33.89
N ALA A 27 46.79 -5.44 32.63
CA ALA A 27 47.87 -5.18 31.69
C ALA A 27 47.53 -3.89 30.94
N ASN A 28 48.49 -2.97 30.93
CA ASN A 28 48.39 -1.63 30.35
C ASN A 28 48.99 -1.63 28.92
N VAL A 29 49.16 -0.44 28.32
CA VAL A 29 49.86 -0.09 27.04
C VAL A 29 48.91 0.12 25.85
N SER A 30 48.93 1.22 25.08
CA SER A 30 49.48 2.58 25.29
C SER A 30 48.80 3.58 24.31
N ARG A 31 48.83 4.88 24.65
CA ARG A 31 48.41 6.05 23.85
C ARG A 31 49.71 6.79 23.34
N PRO A 32 49.71 8.00 22.72
CA PRO A 32 48.69 8.85 22.05
C PRO A 32 49.20 9.57 20.75
N LEU A 33 48.55 10.70 20.35
CA LEU A 33 49.02 11.83 19.48
C LEU A 33 48.97 11.60 17.93
N ALA A 34 48.82 12.57 17.01
CA ALA A 34 48.54 14.04 16.97
C ALA A 34 48.34 14.47 15.47
N ALA A 35 47.90 15.68 15.04
CA ALA A 35 47.05 16.78 15.55
C ALA A 35 46.87 17.87 14.42
N SER A 36 45.90 18.81 14.54
CA SER A 36 45.69 20.03 13.68
C SER A 36 45.23 19.80 12.21
N SER A 37 44.65 20.74 11.45
CA SER A 37 44.59 22.21 11.55
C SER A 37 43.27 22.84 11.07
N SER A 38 43.00 24.03 11.58
CA SER A 38 41.95 25.00 11.27
C SER A 38 41.99 25.62 9.85
N ARG A 39 40.82 26.09 9.37
CA ARG A 39 40.66 27.46 8.85
C ARG A 39 39.20 27.93 8.89
N GLN A 40 39.00 29.23 9.11
CA GLN A 40 37.70 29.91 9.24
C GLN A 40 37.64 31.14 8.30
N GLN A 41 36.43 31.45 7.83
CA GLN A 41 35.91 32.79 7.48
C GLN A 41 36.50 33.57 6.27
N PRO A 42 35.81 34.65 5.78
CA PRO A 42 34.40 35.06 5.96
C PRO A 42 33.63 35.35 4.64
N ALA A 43 32.38 35.82 4.79
CA ALA A 43 31.43 36.16 3.73
C ALA A 43 31.68 37.50 3.01
N VAL A 44 30.98 37.70 1.88
CA VAL A 44 30.67 39.03 1.32
C VAL A 44 29.15 39.17 1.19
N GLN A 45 28.64 40.30 1.66
CA GLN A 45 27.23 40.66 1.71
C GLN A 45 27.04 41.94 0.88
N HIS A 46 26.13 41.96 -0.08
CA HIS A 46 25.66 43.22 -0.69
C HIS A 46 24.14 43.32 -0.65
N GLN A 47 23.70 44.49 -0.17
CA GLN A 47 22.31 44.87 0.03
C GLN A 47 21.78 45.68 -1.17
N ARG A 48 20.50 46.06 -1.08
CA ARG A 48 19.81 47.17 -1.82
C ARG A 48 19.40 46.80 -3.26
N THR A 49 18.20 47.15 -3.75
CA THR A 49 17.07 47.92 -3.15
C THR A 49 15.75 47.60 -3.87
N ARG A 50 14.64 47.58 -3.12
CA ARG A 50 13.27 47.89 -3.61
C ARG A 50 13.13 49.43 -3.75
N PRO A 51 12.14 50.04 -4.46
CA PRO A 51 10.73 49.62 -4.45
C PRO A 51 9.82 49.94 -5.68
N ALA A 52 8.54 49.54 -5.58
CA ALA A 52 7.31 50.24 -6.06
C ALA A 52 7.12 50.59 -7.57
N GLN A 53 5.91 50.80 -8.13
CA GLN A 53 4.50 50.49 -7.77
C GLN A 53 3.59 50.78 -9.01
N GLN A 54 2.29 50.42 -8.93
CA GLN A 54 1.14 50.95 -9.73
C GLN A 54 1.07 50.51 -11.21
N HIS A 55 -0.02 49.91 -11.72
CA HIS A 55 -1.45 50.31 -11.85
C HIS A 55 -1.77 51.26 -13.02
N LEU A 56 -2.63 50.79 -13.95
CA LEU A 56 -3.62 51.48 -14.84
C LEU A 56 -3.86 50.57 -16.06
N THR A 57 -4.88 49.71 -16.14
CA THR A 57 -6.30 49.95 -16.51
C THR A 57 -6.58 50.59 -17.88
N ALA A 58 -7.23 49.78 -18.74
CA ALA A 58 -8.39 50.12 -19.58
C ALA A 58 -8.26 50.71 -21.02
N ALA A 59 -8.79 49.91 -21.95
CA ALA A 59 -9.86 50.25 -22.93
C ALA A 59 -9.56 50.74 -24.38
N ARG A 60 -9.88 49.82 -25.31
CA ARG A 60 -10.78 49.93 -26.49
C ARG A 60 -10.31 50.57 -27.81
N SER A 61 -10.71 49.88 -28.89
CA SER A 61 -10.88 50.32 -30.31
C SER A 61 -9.62 50.75 -31.08
N SER A 62 -9.47 50.49 -32.39
CA SER A 62 -10.34 49.84 -33.39
C SER A 62 -9.54 49.38 -34.62
N SER A 63 -10.02 48.33 -35.30
CA SER A 63 -9.85 48.02 -36.75
C SER A 63 -8.53 48.35 -37.48
N SER A 64 -7.79 47.32 -37.94
CA SER A 64 -7.81 46.90 -39.37
C SER A 64 -6.67 45.92 -39.73
N ASN A 65 -7.02 44.85 -40.45
CA ASN A 65 -6.21 44.03 -41.38
C ASN A 65 -4.65 44.02 -41.30
N GLY A 66 -4.08 42.83 -41.14
CA GLY A 66 -2.66 42.54 -41.41
C GLY A 66 -2.28 41.15 -40.89
N GLY A 67 -2.00 40.21 -41.78
CA GLY A 67 -1.70 38.82 -41.40
C GLY A 67 -0.30 38.63 -40.81
N GLY A 68 -0.17 37.66 -39.91
CA GLY A 68 1.09 37.19 -39.33
C GLY A 68 0.83 35.93 -38.52
N GLY A 69 1.55 34.85 -38.81
CA GLY A 69 1.36 33.57 -38.15
C GLY A 69 1.78 33.59 -36.67
N GLY A 70 1.14 32.75 -35.88
CA GLY A 70 1.42 32.55 -34.47
C GLY A 70 0.54 31.43 -33.94
N ASP A 71 1.09 30.22 -33.90
CA ASP A 71 0.40 29.04 -33.39
C ASP A 71 0.17 29.23 -31.88
N GLY A 72 -1.06 29.56 -31.52
CA GLY A 72 -1.55 29.40 -30.16
C GLY A 72 -1.99 27.95 -29.99
N ASP A 73 -1.29 27.20 -29.15
CA ASP A 73 -1.72 25.88 -28.68
C ASP A 73 -3.07 26.02 -27.96
N GLY A 74 -4.15 25.84 -28.71
CA GLY A 74 -5.50 25.73 -28.16
C GLY A 74 -5.61 24.45 -27.33
N GLU A 75 -6.38 24.52 -26.25
CA GLU A 75 -6.71 23.38 -25.40
C GLU A 75 -7.61 22.40 -26.18
N GLU A 76 -7.02 21.49 -26.96
CA GLU A 76 -7.71 20.30 -27.46
C GLU A 76 -7.77 19.23 -26.35
N GLU A 77 -8.70 19.43 -25.42
CA GLU A 77 -9.18 18.38 -24.52
C GLU A 77 -9.96 17.34 -25.35
N GLN A 78 -9.25 16.33 -25.85
CA GLN A 78 -9.85 15.26 -26.65
C GLN A 78 -10.73 14.31 -25.81
N PRO A 79 -11.76 13.72 -26.42
CA PRO A 79 -13.00 13.42 -25.71
C PRO A 79 -12.88 12.27 -24.70
N PRO A 80 -13.79 12.20 -23.72
CA PRO A 80 -13.95 11.01 -22.88
C PRO A 80 -14.16 9.74 -23.74
N PRO A 81 -13.94 8.54 -23.16
CA PRO A 81 -14.23 7.26 -23.83
C PRO A 81 -15.61 7.29 -24.48
N SER A 82 -15.74 6.66 -25.64
CA SER A 82 -16.96 6.80 -26.43
C SER A 82 -18.17 6.29 -25.64
N ALA A 83 -19.33 6.89 -25.87
CA ALA A 83 -20.56 6.49 -25.18
C ALA A 83 -20.88 5.00 -25.36
N ALA A 84 -20.38 4.34 -26.40
CA ALA A 84 -20.46 2.90 -26.59
C ALA A 84 -19.55 2.12 -25.62
N GLU A 85 -18.27 2.49 -25.49
CA GLU A 85 -17.32 1.84 -24.57
C GLU A 85 -17.73 2.03 -23.10
N VAL A 86 -18.23 3.23 -22.75
CA VAL A 86 -18.79 3.51 -21.42
C VAL A 86 -20.04 2.68 -21.18
N ALA A 87 -20.98 2.64 -22.14
CA ALA A 87 -22.21 1.86 -22.00
C ALA A 87 -21.97 0.35 -21.95
N GLU A 88 -20.97 -0.18 -22.66
CA GLU A 88 -20.59 -1.60 -22.60
C GLU A 88 -20.00 -1.96 -21.23
N ALA A 89 -19.09 -1.13 -20.70
CA ALA A 89 -18.56 -1.31 -19.35
C ALA A 89 -19.64 -1.17 -18.27
N GLU A 90 -20.54 -0.20 -18.40
CA GLU A 90 -21.71 -0.03 -17.51
C GLU A 90 -22.70 -1.20 -17.61
N ALA A 91 -22.92 -1.76 -18.79
CA ALA A 91 -23.81 -2.91 -18.98
C ALA A 91 -23.21 -4.19 -18.37
N MET A 92 -21.95 -4.51 -18.68
CA MET A 92 -21.25 -5.65 -18.07
C MET A 92 -21.20 -5.56 -16.54
N LEU A 93 -21.08 -4.34 -16.01
CA LEU A 93 -21.14 -4.09 -14.57
C LEU A 93 -22.56 -4.20 -14.01
N ARG A 94 -23.58 -3.68 -14.69
CA ARG A 94 -24.99 -3.76 -14.25
C ARG A 94 -25.44 -5.21 -14.15
N ASP A 95 -25.22 -5.98 -15.21
CA ASP A 95 -25.48 -7.43 -15.25
C ASP A 95 -24.74 -8.16 -14.12
N PHE A 96 -23.52 -7.73 -13.79
CA PHE A 96 -22.73 -8.27 -12.68
C PHE A 96 -23.29 -7.89 -11.29
N LEU A 97 -23.71 -6.64 -11.07
CA LEU A 97 -24.30 -6.18 -9.81
C LEU A 97 -25.67 -6.83 -9.56
N GLU A 98 -26.46 -7.03 -10.62
CA GLU A 98 -27.69 -7.82 -10.60
C GLU A 98 -27.39 -9.31 -10.34
N GLY A 99 -26.36 -9.87 -10.96
CA GLY A 99 -25.85 -11.23 -10.69
C GLY A 99 -25.38 -11.44 -9.24
N MET A 100 -24.78 -10.42 -8.61
CA MET A 100 -24.48 -10.41 -7.17
C MET A 100 -25.72 -10.35 -6.27
N GLY A 101 -26.87 -9.93 -6.80
CA GLY A 101 -28.18 -10.01 -6.13
C GLY A 101 -28.85 -11.38 -6.32
N ALA A 102 -28.75 -11.95 -7.52
CA ALA A 102 -29.31 -13.25 -7.87
C ALA A 102 -28.58 -14.45 -7.24
N ALA A 103 -27.36 -14.27 -6.72
CA ALA A 103 -26.60 -15.30 -6.01
C ALA A 103 -27.23 -15.81 -4.69
N GLY A 104 -28.45 -15.36 -4.35
CA GLY A 104 -29.28 -15.93 -3.29
C GLY A 104 -30.11 -17.14 -3.73
N GLU A 105 -30.58 -17.21 -4.99
CA GLU A 105 -31.53 -18.25 -5.42
C GLU A 105 -31.45 -18.53 -6.95
N GLY A 106 -31.01 -19.74 -7.32
CA GLY A 106 -31.46 -20.42 -8.54
C GLY A 106 -31.04 -19.87 -9.92
N ALA A 107 -29.74 -19.78 -10.22
CA ALA A 107 -29.26 -19.64 -11.61
C ALA A 107 -28.23 -20.74 -11.96
N SER A 108 -28.55 -21.58 -12.95
CA SER A 108 -27.67 -22.65 -13.43
C SER A 108 -26.46 -22.08 -14.19
N ARG A 109 -25.25 -22.41 -13.74
CA ARG A 109 -24.00 -22.02 -14.42
C ARG A 109 -23.85 -22.70 -15.79
N PRO A 110 -23.16 -22.06 -16.75
CA PRO A 110 -22.79 -22.71 -18.01
C PRO A 110 -21.97 -23.98 -17.75
N THR A 111 -22.33 -25.06 -18.44
CA THR A 111 -21.86 -26.41 -18.18
C THR A 111 -20.43 -26.67 -18.67
N ASP A 112 -19.62 -27.19 -17.77
CA ASP A 112 -18.73 -28.34 -17.97
C ASP A 112 -17.83 -28.35 -19.23
N ILE A 113 -16.63 -27.80 -19.05
CA ILE A 113 -15.44 -28.50 -19.56
C ILE A 113 -15.35 -29.80 -18.75
N ASN A 114 -15.55 -30.94 -19.42
CA ASN A 114 -15.74 -32.24 -18.79
C ASN A 114 -14.43 -32.75 -18.13
N LEU A 115 -14.18 -32.31 -16.89
CA LEU A 115 -13.05 -32.74 -16.07
C LEU A 115 -13.33 -34.17 -15.56
N PRO A 116 -12.35 -35.09 -15.62
CA PRO A 116 -12.58 -36.47 -15.19
C PRO A 116 -12.94 -36.55 -13.71
N GLU A 117 -13.90 -37.44 -13.38
CA GLU A 117 -14.41 -37.64 -12.03
C GLU A 117 -13.26 -37.82 -11.02
N GLY A 118 -13.28 -37.01 -9.95
CA GLY A 118 -12.25 -37.03 -8.90
C GLY A 118 -11.20 -35.93 -8.98
N ARG A 119 -11.15 -35.10 -10.05
CA ARG A 119 -10.33 -33.87 -10.02
C ARG A 119 -11.05 -32.73 -9.30
N MET A 120 -10.43 -32.23 -8.23
CA MET A 120 -10.81 -31.00 -7.56
C MET A 120 -10.63 -29.81 -8.52
N SER A 121 -11.58 -28.87 -8.56
CA SER A 121 -11.44 -27.65 -9.37
C SER A 121 -10.30 -26.78 -8.84
N TYR A 122 -9.68 -25.94 -9.66
CA TYR A 122 -8.60 -25.05 -9.20
C TYR A 122 -9.09 -24.05 -8.12
N ALA A 123 -10.35 -23.61 -8.21
CA ALA A 123 -10.97 -22.78 -7.18
C ALA A 123 -11.17 -23.54 -5.86
N ASP A 124 -11.59 -24.80 -5.91
CA ASP A 124 -11.77 -25.62 -4.70
C ASP A 124 -10.44 -26.09 -4.12
N ALA A 125 -9.43 -26.36 -4.96
CA ALA A 125 -8.06 -26.62 -4.51
C ALA A 125 -7.44 -25.38 -3.84
N THR A 126 -7.68 -24.18 -4.39
CA THR A 126 -7.26 -22.92 -3.76
C THR A 126 -7.94 -22.72 -2.41
N ARG A 127 -9.23 -23.05 -2.28
CA ARG A 127 -9.95 -23.04 -0.98
C ARG A 127 -9.45 -24.11 -0.01
N LEU A 128 -9.10 -25.29 -0.50
CA LEU A 128 -8.58 -26.39 0.31
C LEU A 128 -7.17 -26.09 0.85
N VAL A 129 -6.37 -25.33 0.08
CA VAL A 129 -5.05 -24.87 0.51
C VAL A 129 -5.17 -23.65 1.44
N GLY A 130 -6.01 -22.67 1.14
CA GLY A 130 -6.24 -21.49 2.00
C GLY A 130 -4.95 -20.82 2.48
N THR A 131 -4.94 -20.31 3.71
CA THR A 131 -3.72 -19.83 4.39
C THR A 131 -2.73 -20.93 4.76
N SER A 132 -2.97 -22.23 4.55
CA SER A 132 -2.05 -23.30 5.01
C SER A 132 -0.65 -23.27 4.35
N GLY A 133 -0.50 -22.54 3.24
CA GLY A 133 0.81 -22.25 2.68
C GLY A 133 1.59 -21.17 3.44
N TRP A 134 0.94 -20.30 4.22
CA TRP A 134 1.53 -19.17 4.96
C TRP A 134 2.15 -19.65 6.28
N ARG A 135 3.40 -19.23 6.53
CA ARG A 135 4.16 -19.52 7.77
C ARG A 135 3.56 -18.84 9.00
N LEU A 136 2.86 -17.72 8.82
CA LEU A 136 2.17 -17.00 9.90
C LEU A 136 0.71 -17.45 10.13
N HIS A 137 0.22 -18.46 9.40
CA HIS A 137 -1.08 -19.06 9.65
C HIS A 137 -1.18 -19.63 11.09
N GLY A 138 -2.34 -19.46 11.72
CA GLY A 138 -2.61 -19.83 13.11
C GLY A 138 -2.07 -18.84 14.14
N LYS A 139 -1.30 -17.82 13.72
CA LYS A 139 -0.77 -16.75 14.59
C LYS A 139 -1.52 -15.42 14.45
N MET A 140 -2.37 -15.29 13.44
CA MET A 140 -3.12 -14.08 13.09
C MET A 140 -4.57 -14.16 13.58
N CYS A 141 -5.26 -13.02 13.69
CA CYS A 141 -6.69 -13.00 13.95
C CYS A 141 -7.48 -13.45 12.71
N ALA A 142 -8.67 -14.03 12.93
CA ALA A 142 -9.46 -14.66 11.88
C ALA A 142 -9.77 -13.73 10.71
N GLU A 143 -9.95 -12.43 10.97
CA GLU A 143 -10.25 -11.43 9.96
C GLU A 143 -9.07 -11.15 9.00
N ILE A 144 -7.82 -11.27 9.48
CA ILE A 144 -6.64 -11.20 8.64
C ILE A 144 -6.51 -12.49 7.81
N GLU A 145 -6.70 -13.66 8.43
CA GLU A 145 -6.62 -14.94 7.72
C GLU A 145 -7.68 -15.09 6.63
N GLU A 146 -8.89 -14.61 6.89
CA GLU A 146 -9.97 -14.57 5.91
C GLU A 146 -9.65 -13.61 4.76
N LEU A 147 -9.15 -12.39 5.03
CA LEU A 147 -8.73 -11.48 3.96
C LEU A 147 -7.66 -12.09 3.06
N VAL A 148 -6.58 -12.63 3.64
CA VAL A 148 -5.50 -13.27 2.88
C VAL A 148 -6.05 -14.40 2.00
N THR A 149 -6.82 -15.32 2.59
CA THR A 149 -7.40 -16.47 1.89
C THR A 149 -8.33 -16.03 0.75
N GLN A 150 -9.24 -15.10 1.02
CA GLN A 150 -10.25 -14.68 0.06
C GLN A 150 -9.65 -13.80 -1.05
N MET A 151 -8.64 -12.98 -0.76
CA MET A 151 -7.98 -12.15 -1.78
C MET A 151 -7.11 -12.98 -2.72
N GLU A 152 -6.28 -13.90 -2.20
CA GLU A 152 -5.56 -14.86 -3.06
C GLU A 152 -6.54 -15.73 -3.86
N GLY A 153 -7.66 -16.12 -3.26
CA GLY A 153 -8.76 -16.83 -3.91
C GLY A 153 -9.39 -16.05 -5.07
N ILE A 154 -9.73 -14.77 -4.87
CA ILE A 154 -10.27 -13.89 -5.92
C ILE A 154 -9.27 -13.76 -7.07
N TRP A 155 -7.99 -13.54 -6.79
CA TRP A 155 -6.97 -13.38 -7.82
C TRP A 155 -6.80 -14.65 -8.64
N ARG A 156 -6.64 -15.81 -7.98
CA ARG A 156 -6.48 -17.12 -8.61
C ARG A 156 -7.71 -17.57 -9.41
N ALA A 157 -8.92 -17.21 -8.98
CA ALA A 157 -10.15 -17.58 -9.67
C ALA A 157 -10.51 -16.61 -10.82
N SER A 158 -10.01 -15.38 -10.79
CA SER A 158 -10.47 -14.32 -11.71
C SER A 158 -9.46 -13.93 -12.79
N LEU A 159 -8.16 -14.04 -12.52
CA LEU A 159 -7.09 -13.72 -13.46
C LEU A 159 -6.72 -14.97 -14.29
N PRO A 160 -6.53 -14.86 -15.62
CA PRO A 160 -6.15 -15.99 -16.45
C PRO A 160 -4.80 -16.60 -16.07
N GLU A 161 -4.68 -17.93 -16.04
CA GLU A 161 -3.45 -18.64 -15.61
C GLU A 161 -2.23 -18.34 -16.51
N ASP A 162 -2.43 -18.09 -17.80
CA ASP A 162 -1.39 -17.69 -18.75
C ASP A 162 -0.85 -16.27 -18.49
N GLN A 163 -1.61 -15.48 -17.72
CA GLN A 163 -1.35 -14.07 -17.41
C GLN A 163 -1.38 -13.80 -15.91
N PHE A 164 -1.18 -14.81 -15.06
CA PHE A 164 -1.10 -14.67 -13.61
C PHE A 164 0.01 -15.56 -13.04
N GLY A 165 1.01 -14.95 -12.41
CA GLY A 165 2.18 -15.66 -11.91
C GLY A 165 2.74 -15.04 -10.64
N LEU A 166 3.67 -15.76 -10.01
CA LEU A 166 4.45 -15.22 -8.89
C LEU A 166 5.28 -14.01 -9.36
N TYR A 167 5.35 -12.98 -8.52
CA TYR A 167 6.28 -11.87 -8.68
C TYR A 167 7.50 -12.13 -7.78
N GLU A 168 8.69 -12.11 -8.36
CA GLU A 168 9.91 -12.51 -7.68
C GLU A 168 10.36 -11.43 -6.68
N LEU A 169 9.97 -11.60 -5.42
CA LEU A 169 10.51 -10.80 -4.31
C LEU A 169 11.93 -11.26 -3.96
N PRO A 170 12.84 -10.33 -3.57
CA PRO A 170 14.14 -10.69 -3.03
C PRO A 170 14.00 -11.69 -1.89
N GLU A 171 14.80 -12.77 -1.91
CA GLU A 171 14.63 -13.92 -1.00
C GLU A 171 14.57 -13.52 0.47
N ARG A 172 15.49 -12.64 0.90
CA ARG A 172 15.58 -12.04 2.24
C ARG A 172 14.30 -11.34 2.73
N PHE A 173 13.38 -11.00 1.83
CA PHE A 173 12.17 -10.25 2.14
C PHE A 173 10.88 -11.06 2.00
N ARG A 174 10.95 -12.31 1.52
CA ARG A 174 9.77 -13.22 1.52
C ARG A 174 9.32 -13.53 2.94
N TYR A 175 10.27 -13.58 3.87
CA TYR A 175 10.04 -13.77 5.28
C TYR A 175 11.11 -13.03 6.08
N LEU A 176 10.70 -12.19 7.03
CA LEU A 176 11.58 -11.48 7.96
C LEU A 176 11.25 -11.90 9.38
N ASP A 177 12.28 -12.10 10.20
CA ASP A 177 12.15 -12.39 11.63
C ASP A 177 13.15 -11.55 12.41
N SER A 178 12.70 -10.79 13.41
CA SER A 178 13.59 -9.92 14.19
C SER A 178 14.58 -10.69 15.08
N LEU A 179 14.47 -12.01 15.17
CA LEU A 179 15.47 -12.89 15.80
C LEU A 179 16.53 -13.42 14.83
N ASP A 180 16.29 -13.33 13.51
CA ASP A 180 17.24 -13.65 12.43
C ASP A 180 17.21 -12.56 11.34
N PRO A 181 17.68 -11.33 11.66
CA PRO A 181 17.57 -10.19 10.75
C PRO A 181 18.45 -10.31 9.50
N GLU A 182 19.45 -11.20 9.51
CA GLU A 182 20.32 -11.48 8.36
C GLU A 182 19.78 -12.63 7.49
N GLY A 183 18.74 -13.35 7.92
CA GLY A 183 18.18 -14.52 7.23
C GLY A 183 19.18 -15.67 7.11
N GLY A 184 20.08 -15.81 8.08
CA GLY A 184 21.29 -16.64 7.98
C GLY A 184 21.04 -18.14 8.16
N ASP A 185 19.95 -18.52 8.84
CA ASP A 185 19.56 -19.92 9.02
C ASP A 185 18.26 -20.22 8.26
N PRO A 186 18.33 -20.87 7.06
CA PRO A 186 17.14 -21.25 6.32
C PRO A 186 16.27 -22.30 7.06
N PHE A 187 16.74 -22.85 8.18
CA PHE A 187 16.01 -23.78 9.07
C PHE A 187 15.56 -23.15 10.41
N SER A 188 15.74 -21.84 10.62
CA SER A 188 15.28 -21.11 11.83
C SER A 188 13.76 -21.11 12.04
N PHE A 189 13.01 -21.63 11.06
CA PHE A 189 11.56 -21.81 11.11
C PHE A 189 11.05 -22.80 12.17
N ARG A 190 11.92 -23.60 12.81
CA ARG A 190 11.53 -24.53 13.89
C ARG A 190 11.55 -23.86 15.26
N ASP A 191 10.37 -23.64 15.83
CA ASP A 191 10.13 -23.48 17.27
C ASP A 191 11.12 -22.60 18.06
N VAL A 192 11.66 -21.55 17.42
CA VAL A 192 12.42 -20.52 18.14
C VAL A 192 11.46 -19.88 19.13
N LYS A 193 11.58 -20.26 20.40
CA LYS A 193 10.73 -19.78 21.49
C LYS A 193 10.82 -18.26 21.56
N ASP A 194 9.67 -17.60 21.56
CA ASP A 194 9.63 -16.15 21.68
C ASP A 194 10.33 -15.65 22.97
N PRO A 195 11.09 -14.55 22.89
CA PRO A 195 11.86 -14.05 24.02
C PRO A 195 10.95 -13.57 25.15
N GLU A 196 11.37 -13.76 26.40
CA GLU A 196 10.59 -13.28 27.55
C GLU A 196 10.55 -11.75 27.59
N LYS A 197 9.49 -11.18 28.17
CA LYS A 197 9.28 -9.73 28.17
C LYS A 197 10.45 -9.00 28.85
N GLY A 198 11.20 -8.22 28.08
CA GLY A 198 12.39 -7.49 28.52
C GLY A 198 13.73 -8.20 28.25
N ALA A 199 13.72 -9.41 27.68
CA ALA A 199 14.91 -10.03 27.12
C ALA A 199 15.29 -9.39 25.77
N PRO A 200 16.56 -9.50 25.32
CA PRO A 200 16.96 -9.09 23.98
C PRO A 200 16.08 -9.74 22.89
N GLY A 201 15.72 -8.97 21.87
CA GLY A 201 14.80 -9.41 20.80
C GLY A 201 13.30 -9.28 21.14
N TYR A 202 12.92 -8.92 22.37
CA TYR A 202 11.52 -8.62 22.70
C TYR A 202 11.14 -7.17 22.32
N PRO A 203 9.96 -6.93 21.71
CA PRO A 203 9.02 -7.92 21.20
C PRO A 203 9.45 -8.42 19.81
N ARG A 204 9.40 -9.75 19.59
CA ARG A 204 9.68 -10.32 18.27
C ARG A 204 8.68 -9.80 17.23
N LEU A 205 9.17 -9.47 16.03
CA LEU A 205 8.35 -9.16 14.86
C LEU A 205 8.66 -10.18 13.75
N GLN A 206 7.61 -10.81 13.22
CA GLN A 206 7.68 -11.69 12.05
C GLN A 206 6.85 -11.06 10.93
N ILE A 207 7.37 -11.05 9.70
CA ILE A 207 6.67 -10.55 8.50
C ILE A 207 6.78 -11.61 7.40
N GLU A 208 5.69 -11.91 6.71
CA GLU A 208 5.65 -12.77 5.53
C GLU A 208 5.07 -12.02 4.34
N ASN A 209 5.69 -12.20 3.17
CA ASN A 209 5.33 -11.50 1.94
C ASN A 209 5.06 -12.47 0.79
N ARG A 210 4.01 -12.18 0.03
CA ARG A 210 3.74 -12.78 -1.28
C ARG A 210 3.42 -11.71 -2.27
N ALA A 211 4.02 -11.82 -3.45
CA ALA A 211 3.66 -10.97 -4.57
C ALA A 211 3.32 -11.83 -5.79
N TYR A 212 2.34 -11.35 -6.54
CA TYR A 212 1.93 -11.89 -7.83
C TYR A 212 2.01 -10.79 -8.88
N SER A 213 1.95 -11.15 -10.16
CA SER A 213 1.83 -10.20 -11.27
C SER A 213 0.83 -10.70 -12.29
N SER A 214 0.30 -9.78 -13.10
CA SER A 214 -0.59 -10.10 -14.22
C SER A 214 -0.37 -9.21 -15.45
N ARG A 215 -1.20 -9.38 -16.50
CA ARG A 215 -1.19 -8.54 -17.71
C ARG A 215 -1.27 -7.04 -17.38
N ALA A 216 -2.24 -6.63 -16.57
CA ALA A 216 -2.50 -5.23 -16.25
C ALA A 216 -1.87 -4.76 -14.92
N LEU A 217 -1.64 -5.70 -13.99
CA LEU A 217 -1.12 -5.41 -12.65
C LEU A 217 0.33 -5.86 -12.56
N ARG A 218 1.25 -4.91 -12.34
CA ARG A 218 2.69 -5.21 -12.18
C ARG A 218 2.95 -6.08 -10.97
N LYS A 219 2.27 -5.78 -9.86
CA LYS A 219 2.54 -6.34 -8.53
C LYS A 219 1.27 -6.32 -7.69
N LEU A 220 0.77 -7.49 -7.33
CA LEU A 220 -0.28 -7.71 -6.33
C LEU A 220 0.42 -8.27 -5.09
N HIS A 221 0.67 -7.42 -4.10
CA HIS A 221 1.49 -7.75 -2.93
C HIS A 221 0.58 -7.88 -1.70
N ILE A 222 0.66 -9.02 -1.01
CA ILE A 222 0.15 -9.21 0.35
C ILE A 222 1.35 -9.32 1.28
N GLU A 223 1.34 -8.50 2.32
CA GLU A 223 2.19 -8.56 3.49
C GLU A 223 1.32 -8.88 4.70
N VAL A 224 1.76 -9.82 5.54
CA VAL A 224 1.22 -9.99 6.90
C VAL A 224 2.34 -9.96 7.92
N ALA A 225 2.08 -9.28 9.04
CA ALA A 225 3.03 -9.17 10.14
C ALA A 225 2.37 -9.55 11.46
N VAL A 226 3.12 -10.27 12.29
CA VAL A 226 2.74 -10.61 13.68
C VAL A 226 3.87 -10.17 14.61
N ARG A 227 3.52 -9.35 15.61
CA ARG A 227 4.42 -8.96 16.68
C ARG A 227 3.97 -9.58 18.00
N GLN A 228 4.94 -10.06 18.76
CA GLN A 228 4.76 -10.82 19.99
C GLN A 228 3.95 -10.08 21.09
N ASP A 229 3.89 -8.75 21.05
CA ASP A 229 3.09 -7.94 21.98
C ASP A 229 1.60 -7.81 21.59
N GLY A 230 1.17 -8.49 20.53
CA GLY A 230 -0.22 -8.58 20.09
C GLY A 230 -0.59 -7.69 18.90
N LEU A 231 0.36 -6.89 18.37
CA LEU A 231 0.18 -6.17 17.11
C LEU A 231 0.17 -7.16 15.94
N GLN A 232 -0.82 -7.06 15.07
CA GLN A 232 -0.93 -7.80 13.83
C GLN A 232 -1.29 -6.84 12.70
N VAL A 233 -0.70 -7.05 11.52
CA VAL A 233 -0.91 -6.20 10.34
C VAL A 233 -1.22 -7.09 9.15
N PHE A 234 -2.22 -6.68 8.38
CA PHE A 234 -2.42 -7.06 6.99
C PHE A 234 -2.22 -5.82 6.14
N HIS A 235 -1.37 -5.91 5.13
CA HIS A 235 -1.11 -4.87 4.17
C HIS A 235 -1.24 -5.48 2.77
N CYS A 236 -1.99 -4.83 1.88
CA CYS A 236 -2.09 -5.27 0.49
C CYS A 236 -2.11 -4.09 -0.46
N VAL A 237 -1.29 -4.15 -1.51
CA VAL A 237 -1.26 -3.15 -2.58
C VAL A 237 -1.25 -3.83 -3.94
N MET A 238 -2.14 -3.38 -4.82
CA MET A 238 -2.22 -3.81 -6.22
C MET A 238 -1.76 -2.65 -7.11
N PHE A 239 -0.53 -2.74 -7.59
CA PHE A 239 0.06 -1.78 -8.50
C PHE A 239 -0.28 -2.15 -9.96
N PRO A 240 -0.98 -1.29 -10.72
CA PRO A 240 -1.02 -1.41 -12.17
C PRO A 240 0.36 -1.22 -12.79
N ARG A 241 0.53 -1.68 -14.04
CA ARG A 241 1.69 -1.29 -14.85
C ARG A 241 1.48 0.14 -15.37
N LEU A 242 2.56 0.90 -15.56
CA LEU A 242 2.52 2.34 -15.92
C LEU A 242 1.69 2.69 -17.17
N GLN A 243 1.44 1.73 -18.04
CA GLN A 243 0.64 1.87 -19.25
C GLN A 243 -0.87 1.63 -19.06
N TYR A 244 -1.35 1.24 -17.88
CA TYR A 244 -2.77 1.03 -17.61
C TYR A 244 -3.34 2.15 -16.74
N ASP A 245 -4.46 2.72 -17.20
CA ASP A 245 -5.15 3.81 -16.52
C ASP A 245 -6.06 3.27 -15.40
N LEU A 246 -5.42 2.77 -14.34
CA LEU A 246 -6.05 2.13 -13.20
C LEU A 246 -5.56 2.81 -11.91
N PRO A 247 -6.40 2.93 -10.86
CA PRO A 247 -5.93 3.35 -9.54
C PRO A 247 -5.02 2.29 -8.91
N ILE A 248 -4.20 2.67 -7.93
CA ILE A 248 -3.48 1.71 -7.08
C ILE A 248 -4.44 1.28 -5.96
N LEU A 249 -4.88 0.03 -5.93
CA LEU A 249 -5.73 -0.43 -4.82
C LEU A 249 -4.87 -0.69 -3.58
N SER A 250 -5.06 0.10 -2.53
CA SER A 250 -4.32 0.06 -1.25
C SER A 250 -5.23 -0.41 -0.12
N MET A 251 -4.72 -1.28 0.73
CA MET A 251 -5.44 -1.84 1.88
C MET A 251 -4.51 -2.00 3.08
N ASP A 252 -4.97 -1.59 4.25
CA ASP A 252 -4.26 -1.77 5.52
C ASP A 252 -5.26 -2.14 6.62
N LEU A 253 -5.01 -3.23 7.33
CA LEU A 253 -5.76 -3.62 8.52
C LEU A 253 -4.78 -3.87 9.67
N VAL A 254 -4.96 -3.16 10.79
CA VAL A 254 -4.09 -3.29 11.96
C VAL A 254 -4.90 -3.73 13.17
N ALA A 255 -4.70 -4.96 13.60
CA ALA A 255 -5.26 -5.49 14.83
C ALA A 255 -4.27 -5.37 16.00
N ASN A 256 -4.78 -5.21 17.21
CA ASN A 256 -4.00 -5.30 18.44
C ASN A 256 -4.79 -6.09 19.49
N GLY A 257 -4.20 -7.16 20.03
CA GLY A 257 -4.85 -8.00 21.04
C GLY A 257 -6.19 -8.60 20.57
N GLY A 258 -6.27 -9.00 19.29
CA GLY A 258 -7.48 -9.57 18.69
C GLY A 258 -8.60 -8.56 18.40
N ARG A 259 -8.33 -7.24 18.40
CA ARG A 259 -9.28 -6.22 17.95
C ARG A 259 -8.70 -5.36 16.84
N VAL A 260 -9.45 -5.21 15.75
CA VAL A 260 -9.10 -4.28 14.66
C VAL A 260 -9.13 -2.84 15.16
N SER A 261 -8.00 -2.15 15.03
CA SER A 261 -7.76 -0.80 15.57
C SER A 261 -7.67 0.28 14.50
N LEU A 262 -7.52 -0.15 13.24
CA LEU A 262 -7.46 0.64 12.02
C LEU A 262 -7.81 -0.31 10.87
N ALA A 263 -8.66 0.15 9.96
CA ALA A 263 -8.96 -0.50 8.70
C ALA A 263 -9.03 0.57 7.61
N ILE A 264 -8.29 0.36 6.52
CA ILE A 264 -8.16 1.25 5.36
C ILE A 264 -8.39 0.43 4.11
N VAL A 265 -9.20 0.93 3.18
CA VAL A 265 -9.16 0.52 1.78
C VAL A 265 -9.49 1.70 0.87
N ASP A 266 -8.66 1.89 -0.16
CA ASP A 266 -8.84 2.94 -1.14
C ASP A 266 -8.26 2.56 -2.51
N PRO A 267 -9.02 2.69 -3.60
CA PRO A 267 -8.46 2.74 -4.95
C PRO A 267 -7.82 4.13 -5.14
N CYS A 268 -6.52 4.22 -4.87
CA CYS A 268 -5.76 5.47 -4.85
C CYS A 268 -5.59 6.03 -6.29
N PRO A 269 -6.12 7.23 -6.59
CA PRO A 269 -6.11 7.81 -7.93
C PRO A 269 -4.73 8.33 -8.34
N LEU A 270 -4.35 8.08 -9.59
CA LEU A 270 -3.08 8.54 -10.15
C LEU A 270 -3.13 10.01 -10.61
N THR A 271 -4.32 10.56 -10.88
CA THR A 271 -4.49 11.95 -11.31
C THR A 271 -4.08 12.98 -10.24
N PRO A 272 -3.65 14.20 -10.61
CA PRO A 272 -3.24 15.22 -9.63
C PRO A 272 -4.39 15.77 -8.75
N ASP A 273 -5.63 15.71 -9.23
CA ASP A 273 -6.84 16.18 -8.52
C ASP A 273 -7.45 15.12 -7.58
N LEU A 274 -6.81 13.95 -7.47
CA LEU A 274 -7.24 12.81 -6.67
C LEU A 274 -8.66 12.32 -7.02
N ARG A 275 -9.04 12.38 -8.29
CA ARG A 275 -10.29 11.82 -8.79
C ARG A 275 -10.10 10.48 -9.46
N LEU A 276 -11.10 9.62 -9.30
CA LEU A 276 -11.18 8.35 -10.01
C LEU A 276 -11.78 8.57 -11.40
N PRO A 277 -11.42 7.76 -12.41
CA PRO A 277 -12.13 7.74 -13.68
C PRO A 277 -13.62 7.44 -13.45
N PRO A 278 -14.57 8.02 -14.21
CA PRO A 278 -16.00 7.83 -13.98
C PRO A 278 -16.45 6.36 -13.96
N PHE A 279 -15.88 5.54 -14.84
CA PHE A 279 -16.11 4.08 -14.91
C PHE A 279 -15.68 3.32 -13.64
N PHE A 280 -14.88 3.94 -12.77
CA PHE A 280 -14.46 3.40 -11.48
C PHE A 280 -15.16 4.13 -10.31
N GLU A 281 -15.45 5.42 -10.45
CA GLU A 281 -16.04 6.25 -9.38
C GLU A 281 -17.51 5.84 -9.07
N GLN A 282 -18.35 5.66 -10.09
CA GLN A 282 -19.76 5.28 -9.88
C GLN A 282 -19.92 3.90 -9.23
N PRO A 283 -19.26 2.83 -9.73
CA PRO A 283 -19.45 1.47 -9.17
C PRO A 283 -18.93 1.37 -7.74
N LEU A 284 -17.89 2.14 -7.41
CA LEU A 284 -17.37 2.27 -6.05
C LEU A 284 -18.40 2.88 -5.10
N ARG A 285 -19.11 3.94 -5.53
CA ARG A 285 -20.18 4.56 -4.74
C ARG A 285 -21.35 3.61 -4.51
N GLU A 286 -21.72 2.81 -5.51
CA GLU A 286 -22.77 1.79 -5.41
C GLU A 286 -22.36 0.67 -4.42
N LEU A 287 -21.10 0.22 -4.43
CA LEU A 287 -20.58 -0.70 -3.42
C LEU A 287 -20.58 -0.07 -2.01
N GLN A 288 -20.18 1.19 -1.86
CA GLN A 288 -20.20 1.87 -0.56
C GLN A 288 -21.61 1.99 0.01
N ALA A 289 -22.60 2.36 -0.81
CA ALA A 289 -24.00 2.40 -0.43
C ALA A 289 -24.52 1.00 -0.02
N LYS A 290 -24.17 -0.04 -0.78
CA LYS A 290 -24.57 -1.44 -0.52
C LYS A 290 -24.07 -1.96 0.83
N TYR A 291 -22.86 -1.60 1.25
CA TYR A 291 -22.29 -2.02 2.54
C TYR A 291 -22.49 -0.99 3.67
N GLY A 292 -23.00 0.21 3.37
CA GLY A 292 -23.29 1.27 4.34
C GLY A 292 -22.07 1.73 5.12
N LEU A 293 -20.92 1.89 4.44
CA LEU A 293 -19.65 2.22 5.08
C LEU A 293 -19.45 3.73 5.19
N GLU A 294 -18.97 4.15 6.37
CA GLU A 294 -18.64 5.54 6.66
C GLU A 294 -17.22 5.64 7.23
N THR A 295 -16.49 6.68 6.81
CA THR A 295 -15.14 6.96 7.28
C THR A 295 -15.20 7.67 8.63
N ASN A 296 -14.90 6.95 9.72
CA ASN A 296 -14.91 7.48 11.09
C ASN A 296 -13.54 8.02 11.56
N ARG A 297 -12.55 8.12 10.66
CA ARG A 297 -11.20 8.64 10.94
C ARG A 297 -10.67 9.58 9.87
N THR A 298 -9.93 10.60 10.31
CA THR A 298 -9.20 11.52 9.42
C THR A 298 -7.92 10.87 8.88
N ALA A 299 -7.68 11.01 7.57
CA ALA A 299 -6.41 10.62 6.95
C ALA A 299 -5.23 11.46 7.46
N PRO A 300 -4.03 10.88 7.63
CA PRO A 300 -2.80 11.63 7.89
C PRO A 300 -2.44 12.51 6.69
N GLU A 301 -1.56 13.49 6.88
CA GLU A 301 -1.25 14.48 5.83
C GLU A 301 -0.67 13.86 4.56
N TRP A 302 0.20 12.85 4.68
CA TRP A 302 0.68 12.09 3.52
C TRP A 302 -0.45 11.34 2.81
N GLY A 303 -1.43 10.85 3.56
CA GLY A 303 -2.60 10.13 3.04
C GLY A 303 -3.53 11.05 2.24
N LYS A 304 -3.75 12.29 2.70
CA LYS A 304 -4.53 13.29 1.96
C LYS A 304 -3.94 13.65 0.59
N ALA A 305 -2.66 13.36 0.34
CA ALA A 305 -1.99 13.63 -0.93
C ALA A 305 -2.11 12.47 -1.94
N ILE A 306 -2.73 11.34 -1.55
CA ILE A 306 -2.81 10.12 -2.38
C ILE A 306 -4.17 9.42 -2.36
N PHE A 307 -4.91 9.52 -1.25
CA PHE A 307 -6.18 8.82 -1.09
C PHE A 307 -7.30 9.55 -1.83
N SER A 308 -8.22 8.76 -2.42
CA SER A 308 -9.42 9.30 -3.05
C SER A 308 -10.37 9.93 -2.02
N PRO A 309 -11.29 10.82 -2.44
CA PRO A 309 -12.44 11.25 -1.64
C PRO A 309 -13.37 10.11 -1.21
N LEU A 310 -13.18 8.91 -1.75
CA LEU A 310 -13.94 7.68 -1.46
C LEU A 310 -13.13 6.67 -0.63
N CYS A 311 -11.99 7.08 -0.06
CA CYS A 311 -11.22 6.27 0.88
C CYS A 311 -12.06 5.88 2.10
N VAL A 312 -12.18 4.58 2.35
CA VAL A 312 -12.78 4.05 3.58
C VAL A 312 -11.69 3.90 4.62
N LEU A 313 -11.73 4.75 5.65
CA LEU A 313 -10.76 4.82 6.72
C LEU A 313 -11.49 4.84 8.07
N LEU A 314 -11.45 3.72 8.79
CA LEU A 314 -12.21 3.57 10.02
C LEU A 314 -11.47 2.80 11.12
N ARG A 315 -11.98 2.92 12.34
CA ARG A 315 -11.80 1.96 13.43
C ARG A 315 -13.16 1.28 13.62
N PRO A 316 -13.28 -0.04 13.42
CA PRO A 316 -14.54 -0.71 13.66
C PRO A 316 -14.97 -0.60 15.13
N GLU A 317 -16.22 -0.24 15.37
CA GLU A 317 -16.84 -0.21 16.71
C GLU A 317 -17.27 -1.60 17.17
N GLY A 318 -17.64 -2.48 16.22
CA GLY A 318 -18.10 -3.84 16.49
C GLY A 318 -17.91 -4.81 15.31
N PRO A 319 -18.21 -6.10 15.53
CA PRO A 319 -17.99 -7.16 14.53
C PRO A 319 -18.87 -7.00 13.28
N GLU A 320 -20.04 -6.37 13.38
CA GLU A 320 -20.91 -6.13 12.22
C GLU A 320 -20.32 -5.09 11.25
N GLU A 321 -19.78 -3.98 11.77
CA GLU A 321 -19.10 -2.95 10.96
C GLU A 321 -17.83 -3.52 10.33
N LEU A 322 -17.04 -4.28 11.10
CA LEU A 322 -15.88 -5.00 10.59
C LEU A 322 -16.29 -5.97 9.48
N GLY A 323 -17.32 -6.80 9.69
CA GLY A 323 -17.84 -7.72 8.67
C GLY A 323 -18.33 -7.03 7.40
N ARG A 324 -18.91 -5.82 7.50
CA ARG A 324 -19.28 -4.99 6.34
C ARG A 324 -18.03 -4.45 5.62
N PHE A 325 -17.02 -3.99 6.37
CA PHE A 325 -15.74 -3.55 5.82
C PHE A 325 -15.01 -4.67 5.07
N LEU A 326 -14.92 -5.88 5.64
CA LEU A 326 -14.27 -7.04 5.01
C LEU A 326 -14.98 -7.40 3.69
N LYS A 327 -16.31 -7.52 3.71
CA LYS A 327 -17.11 -7.83 2.51
C LYS A 327 -16.97 -6.78 1.41
N TYR A 328 -16.96 -5.49 1.75
CA TYR A 328 -16.70 -4.41 0.81
C TYR A 328 -15.28 -4.48 0.24
N THR A 329 -14.27 -4.74 1.07
CA THR A 329 -12.86 -4.87 0.66
C THR A 329 -12.70 -5.97 -0.39
N LEU A 330 -13.35 -7.12 -0.18
CA LEU A 330 -13.37 -8.22 -1.15
C LEU A 330 -14.16 -7.87 -2.42
N ALA A 331 -15.32 -7.22 -2.29
CA ALA A 331 -16.12 -6.78 -3.44
C ALA A 331 -15.38 -5.76 -4.33
N LEU A 332 -14.69 -4.81 -3.71
CA LEU A 332 -13.84 -3.82 -4.36
C LEU A 332 -12.59 -4.46 -4.99
N THR A 333 -11.96 -5.43 -4.32
CA THR A 333 -10.88 -6.24 -4.92
C THR A 333 -11.36 -6.90 -6.21
N ASN A 334 -12.55 -7.53 -6.20
CA ASN A 334 -13.11 -8.15 -7.38
C ASN A 334 -13.46 -7.14 -8.49
N LEU A 335 -14.11 -6.01 -8.15
CA LEU A 335 -14.39 -4.91 -9.08
C LEU A 335 -13.11 -4.44 -9.78
N HIS A 336 -12.06 -4.16 -9.00
CA HIS A 336 -10.77 -3.71 -9.52
C HIS A 336 -10.13 -4.75 -10.45
N ILE A 337 -10.23 -6.05 -10.12
CA ILE A 337 -9.79 -7.15 -10.98
C ILE A 337 -10.59 -7.22 -12.29
N GLN A 338 -11.92 -7.10 -12.26
CA GLN A 338 -12.71 -7.15 -13.51
C GLN A 338 -12.39 -5.96 -14.42
N ILE A 339 -12.27 -4.75 -13.85
CA ILE A 339 -11.84 -3.56 -14.61
C ILE A 339 -10.43 -3.76 -15.18
N ALA A 340 -9.48 -4.30 -14.42
CA ALA A 340 -8.13 -4.60 -14.90
C ALA A 340 -8.10 -5.66 -16.03
N LYS A 341 -9.07 -6.59 -16.06
CA LYS A 341 -9.18 -7.61 -17.12
C LYS A 341 -9.67 -7.05 -18.44
N ILE A 342 -10.63 -6.12 -18.43
CA ILE A 342 -11.13 -5.45 -19.65
C ILE A 342 -10.31 -4.22 -20.04
N GLY A 343 -9.48 -3.72 -19.12
CA GLY A 343 -8.61 -2.57 -19.33
C GLY A 343 -7.59 -2.80 -20.45
N HIS A 344 -7.49 -1.82 -21.35
CA HIS A 344 -6.51 -1.74 -22.42
C HIS A 344 -5.35 -0.81 -22.03
N PRO A 345 -4.13 -1.04 -22.54
CA PRO A 345 -3.03 -0.11 -22.32
C PRO A 345 -3.29 1.22 -23.04
N VAL A 346 -2.96 2.32 -22.39
CA VAL A 346 -2.91 3.67 -22.98
C VAL A 346 -1.95 3.65 -24.18
N PRO A 347 -2.37 4.11 -25.37
CA PRO A 347 -1.52 4.10 -26.56
C PRO A 347 -0.20 4.85 -26.35
N THR A 348 0.89 4.33 -26.92
CA THR A 348 2.24 4.93 -26.81
C THR A 348 2.34 6.34 -27.38
N SER A 349 1.41 6.73 -28.27
CA SER A 349 1.26 8.10 -28.77
C SER A 349 0.77 9.09 -27.70
N GLN A 350 0.06 8.63 -26.67
CA GLN A 350 -0.43 9.47 -25.56
C GLN A 350 0.64 9.70 -24.48
N VAL A 351 1.82 10.19 -24.91
CA VAL A 351 3.01 10.38 -24.04
C VAL A 351 2.68 11.20 -22.78
N ARG A 352 1.83 12.23 -22.89
CA ARG A 352 1.40 13.04 -21.74
C ARG A 352 0.58 12.25 -20.72
N ARG A 353 -0.29 11.32 -21.16
CA ARG A 353 -1.09 10.48 -20.24
C ARG A 353 -0.19 9.48 -19.53
N LEU A 354 0.69 8.79 -20.27
CA LEU A 354 1.67 7.86 -19.69
C LEU A 354 2.59 8.53 -18.66
N ALA A 355 3.05 9.75 -18.95
CA ALA A 355 3.82 10.54 -18.00
C ALA A 355 3.02 10.90 -16.73
N ALA A 356 1.74 11.28 -16.87
CA ALA A 356 0.87 11.58 -15.74
C ALA A 356 0.58 10.35 -14.86
N LEU A 357 0.33 9.17 -15.46
CA LEU A 357 0.17 7.92 -14.73
C LEU A 357 1.42 7.61 -13.90
N ARG A 358 2.61 7.68 -14.52
CA ARG A 358 3.89 7.50 -13.83
C ARG A 358 4.08 8.50 -12.68
N SER A 359 3.80 9.79 -12.89
CA SER A 359 3.86 10.79 -11.81
C SER A 359 2.88 10.49 -10.67
N GLY A 360 1.74 9.85 -10.97
CA GLY A 360 0.81 9.31 -9.97
C GLY A 360 1.43 8.19 -9.12
N HIS A 361 2.07 7.20 -9.76
CA HIS A 361 2.78 6.12 -9.07
C HIS A 361 3.93 6.66 -8.20
N GLU A 362 4.73 7.58 -8.73
CA GLU A 362 5.83 8.21 -8.00
C GLU A 362 5.32 9.01 -6.79
N ARG A 363 4.22 9.76 -6.95
CA ARG A 363 3.54 10.46 -5.83
C ARG A 363 3.05 9.47 -4.78
N TYR A 364 2.38 8.39 -5.18
CA TYR A 364 1.87 7.37 -4.28
C TYR A 364 2.99 6.74 -3.44
N CYS A 365 4.02 6.20 -4.09
CA CYS A 365 5.13 5.55 -3.40
C CYS A 365 5.91 6.53 -2.52
N ALA A 366 6.21 7.74 -3.00
CA ALA A 366 6.92 8.75 -2.21
C ALA A 366 6.14 9.15 -0.94
N LYS A 367 4.81 9.26 -1.01
CA LYS A 367 3.97 9.62 0.14
C LYS A 367 3.76 8.47 1.12
N GLN A 368 3.68 7.23 0.64
CA GLN A 368 3.67 6.06 1.54
C GLN A 368 4.99 5.92 2.32
N LEU A 369 6.13 6.33 1.75
CA LEU A 369 7.42 6.37 2.46
C LEU A 369 7.49 7.42 3.59
N GLU A 370 6.57 8.39 3.62
CA GLU A 370 6.36 9.34 4.73
C GLU A 370 5.51 8.75 5.88
N ASN A 371 5.12 7.47 5.81
CA ASN A 371 4.39 6.77 6.87
C ASN A 371 5.30 6.38 8.04
N ASP A 372 5.56 7.37 8.89
CA ASP A 372 6.31 7.28 10.15
C ASP A 372 5.90 6.12 11.07
N LYS A 373 4.65 5.65 11.02
CA LYS A 373 4.18 4.57 11.91
C LYS A 373 4.76 3.22 11.49
N THR A 374 4.63 2.88 10.21
CA THR A 374 5.20 1.66 9.63
C THR A 374 6.72 1.68 9.77
N ARG A 375 7.34 2.80 9.39
CA ARG A 375 8.78 3.04 9.53
C ARG A 375 9.29 2.73 10.94
N ARG A 376 8.71 3.34 11.99
CA ARG A 376 9.15 3.13 13.38
C ARG A 376 8.97 1.69 13.89
N VAL A 377 7.97 0.96 13.39
CA VAL A 377 7.78 -0.46 13.74
C VAL A 377 8.87 -1.33 13.12
N LEU A 378 9.21 -1.07 11.86
CA LEU A 378 10.30 -1.77 11.15
C LEU A 378 11.66 -1.43 11.74
N GLU A 379 11.96 -0.14 11.96
CA GLU A 379 13.23 0.35 12.52
C GLU A 379 13.51 -0.22 13.92
N ALA A 380 12.47 -0.37 14.75
CA ALA A 380 12.60 -0.94 16.09
C ALA A 380 12.88 -2.45 16.09
N ALA A 381 12.52 -3.18 15.03
CA ALA A 381 12.69 -4.62 14.91
C ALA A 381 13.92 -5.03 14.10
N PHE A 382 14.26 -4.26 13.06
CA PHE A 382 15.24 -4.61 12.03
C PHE A 382 16.37 -3.59 11.85
N GLY A 383 16.31 -2.46 12.56
CA GLY A 383 17.22 -1.33 12.36
C GLY A 383 16.91 -0.52 11.10
N SER A 384 17.50 0.68 11.01
CA SER A 384 17.17 1.67 9.96
C SER A 384 17.56 1.26 8.54
N GLY A 385 18.69 0.57 8.37
CA GLY A 385 19.16 0.13 7.06
C GLY A 385 18.21 -0.87 6.40
N LEU A 386 17.81 -1.92 7.13
CA LEU A 386 16.91 -2.94 6.60
C LEU A 386 15.47 -2.40 6.46
N ALA A 387 15.01 -1.56 7.39
CA ALA A 387 13.70 -0.90 7.28
C ALA A 387 13.58 0.00 6.04
N GLU A 388 14.58 0.83 5.74
CA GLU A 388 14.57 1.70 4.56
C GLU A 388 14.63 0.89 3.26
N ALA A 389 15.48 -0.15 3.21
CA ALA A 389 15.54 -1.07 2.08
C ALA A 389 14.20 -1.79 1.86
N TYR A 390 13.59 -2.32 2.92
CA TYR A 390 12.29 -2.98 2.85
C TYR A 390 11.18 -2.07 2.34
N MET A 391 11.06 -0.86 2.90
CA MET A 391 10.02 0.08 2.47
C MET A 391 10.17 0.51 0.99
N ARG A 392 11.40 0.63 0.48
CA ARG A 392 11.67 1.05 -0.91
C ARG A 392 11.69 -0.07 -1.94
N GLU A 393 12.22 -1.24 -1.59
CA GLU A 393 12.41 -2.37 -2.51
C GLU A 393 11.18 -3.31 -2.51
N VAL A 394 10.42 -3.35 -1.40
CA VAL A 394 9.32 -4.32 -1.19
C VAL A 394 7.96 -3.64 -1.08
N MET A 395 7.78 -2.66 -0.20
CA MET A 395 6.44 -2.09 0.00
C MET A 395 6.04 -1.10 -1.11
N PHE A 396 6.94 -0.15 -1.42
CA PHE A 396 6.60 1.02 -2.24
C PHE A 396 7.62 1.27 -3.36
N ASP A 397 7.82 0.27 -4.23
CA ASP A 397 8.67 0.37 -5.41
C ASP A 397 7.91 0.93 -6.64
N VAL A 398 8.59 1.73 -7.45
CA VAL A 398 8.05 2.27 -8.72
C VAL A 398 8.57 1.39 -9.87
N GLU A 399 7.72 1.11 -10.86
CA GLU A 399 8.14 0.36 -12.06
C GLU A 399 9.28 1.10 -12.77
N PRO A 400 10.45 0.46 -12.98
CA PRO A 400 11.51 1.07 -13.78
C PRO A 400 11.03 1.23 -15.22
N LEU A 401 11.41 2.34 -15.87
CA LEU A 401 11.19 2.45 -17.31
C LEU A 401 11.98 1.35 -18.04
N PRO A 402 11.50 0.87 -19.20
CA PRO A 402 12.29 0.04 -20.09
C PRO A 402 13.63 0.73 -20.38
N VAL A 403 14.73 0.01 -20.21
CA VAL A 403 16.04 0.49 -20.66
C VAL A 403 16.00 0.48 -22.18
N VAL A 404 15.95 1.66 -22.78
CA VAL A 404 16.16 1.81 -24.22
C VAL A 404 17.65 1.64 -24.45
N GLU A 405 18.06 0.45 -24.91
CA GLU A 405 19.40 0.26 -25.46
C GLU A 405 19.56 1.20 -26.68
N ALA A 406 20.65 1.97 -26.69
CA ALA A 406 20.86 3.11 -27.57
C ALA A 406 21.77 2.77 -28.77
#